data_AF-A0A9C9N3T2-F1
#
_entry.id   AF-A0A9C9N3T2-F1
#
_cell.length_a   1.000
_cell.length_b   1.000
_cell.length_c   1.000
_cell.angle_alpha   90.00
_cell.angle_beta   90.00
_cell.angle_gamma   90.00
#
_symmetry.space_group_name_H-M   'P 1'
#
loop_
_entity.id
_entity.type
_entity.pdbx_description
1 polymer ?
#
loop_
_entity_poly.entity_id
_entity_poly.type
_entity_poly.pdbx_seq_one_letter_code
_entity_poly.pdbx_strand_id
1 'polypeptide(L)'
;MSDPRLEKLTRLRRRAVEGGGADRVAHQHAKGKQTVRERLDQLLDEATLNELEPFVAARADAMEDGADRPTASAPRAWGESPRSV
;
A
#
# COMPACT_ATOMS: atom_id res chain seq x y z
N MET A 1 -8.28 -28.62 -5.47
CA MET A 1 -6.97 -28.13 -4.99
C MET A 1 -6.81 -26.69 -5.44
N SER A 2 -6.40 -25.81 -4.54
CA SER A 2 -6.16 -24.40 -4.83
C SER A 2 -4.83 -24.24 -5.58
N ASP A 3 -4.78 -23.36 -6.58
CA ASP A 3 -3.57 -23.12 -7.37
C ASP A 3 -2.54 -22.34 -6.50
N PRO A 4 -1.32 -22.88 -6.28
CA PRO A 4 -0.31 -22.24 -5.45
C PRO A 4 0.09 -20.82 -5.92
N ARG A 5 -0.09 -20.51 -7.21
CA ARG A 5 0.15 -19.16 -7.75
C ARG A 5 -0.90 -18.17 -7.27
N LEU A 6 -2.15 -18.60 -7.20
CA LEU A 6 -3.26 -17.78 -6.70
C LEU A 6 -3.10 -17.52 -5.19
N GLU A 7 -2.67 -18.53 -4.43
CA GLU A 7 -2.40 -18.36 -3.00
C GLU A 7 -1.27 -17.37 -2.73
N LYS A 8 -0.18 -17.44 -3.51
CA LYS A 8 0.90 -16.47 -3.44
C LYS A 8 0.40 -15.06 -3.75
N LEU A 9 -0.41 -14.89 -4.79
CA LEU A 9 -0.97 -13.59 -5.17
C LEU A 9 -1.88 -13.03 -4.06
N THR A 10 -2.74 -13.84 -3.46
CA THR A 10 -3.60 -13.44 -2.34
C THR A 10 -2.77 -12.98 -1.14
N ARG A 11 -1.70 -13.71 -0.81
CA ARG A 11 -0.78 -13.32 0.27
C ARG A 11 -0.07 -12.00 -0.03
N LEU A 12 0.39 -11.78 -1.26
CA LEU A 12 1.02 -10.53 -1.67
C LEU A 12 0.05 -9.35 -1.58
N ARG A 13 -1.20 -9.53 -2.03
CA ARG A 13 -2.26 -8.50 -1.89
C ARG A 13 -2.50 -8.14 -0.43
N ARG A 14 -2.62 -9.13 0.46
CA ARG A 14 -2.81 -8.88 1.89
C ARG A 14 -1.65 -8.09 2.49
N ARG A 15 -0.41 -8.48 2.19
CA ARG A 15 0.79 -7.76 2.64
C ARG A 15 0.83 -6.33 2.11
N ALA A 16 0.47 -6.12 0.84
CA ALA A 16 0.42 -4.79 0.25
C ALA A 16 -0.59 -3.90 0.99
N VAL A 17 -1.76 -4.43 1.37
CA VAL A 17 -2.80 -3.73 2.15
C VAL A 17 -2.33 -3.36 3.56
N GLU A 18 -1.61 -4.27 4.24
CA GLU A 18 -1.01 -4.02 5.56
C GLU A 18 0.04 -2.88 5.54
N GLY A 19 0.61 -2.59 4.37
CA GLY A 19 1.54 -1.48 4.16
C GLY A 19 2.78 -1.60 5.03
N GLY A 20 3.04 -0.60 5.87
CA GLY A 20 4.19 -0.55 6.76
C GLY A 20 4.15 -1.52 7.94
N GLY A 21 3.08 -2.30 8.10
CA GLY A 21 2.82 -3.15 9.25
C GLY A 21 2.13 -2.42 10.41
N ALA A 22 1.55 -3.19 11.33
CA ALA A 22 0.72 -2.68 12.43
C ALA A 22 1.43 -1.61 13.28
N ASP A 23 2.71 -1.79 13.57
CA ASP A 23 3.49 -0.86 14.40
C ASP A 23 3.61 0.54 13.76
N ARG A 24 3.83 0.59 12.44
CA ARG A 24 3.92 1.88 11.72
C ARG A 24 2.55 2.54 11.61
N VAL A 25 1.49 1.76 11.43
CA VAL A 25 0.11 2.27 11.44
C VAL A 25 -0.21 2.89 12.80
N ALA A 26 0.03 2.14 13.89
CA ALA A 26 -0.19 2.62 15.25
C ALA A 26 0.62 3.89 15.57
N HIS A 27 1.87 3.96 15.12
CA HIS A 27 2.70 5.17 15.29
C HIS A 27 2.15 6.39 14.56
N GLN A 28 1.57 6.21 13.37
CA GLN A 28 0.91 7.30 12.63
C GLN A 28 -0.33 7.77 13.38
N HIS A 29 -1.18 6.83 13.83
CA HIS A 29 -2.38 7.16 14.60
C HIS A 29 -2.07 7.82 15.94
N ALA A 30 -1.02 7.39 16.64
CA ALA A 30 -0.55 8.01 17.87
C ALA A 30 -0.12 9.48 17.68
N LYS A 31 0.29 9.85 16.47
CA LYS A 31 0.59 11.24 16.08
C LYS A 31 -0.64 12.02 15.59
N GLY A 32 -1.84 11.44 15.68
CA GLY A 32 -3.06 12.02 15.13
C GLY A 32 -3.09 12.05 13.60
N LYS A 33 -2.28 11.21 12.93
CA LYS A 33 -2.19 11.17 11.47
C LYS A 33 -2.85 9.91 10.94
N GLN A 34 -3.58 10.05 9.85
CA GLN A 34 -4.07 8.93 9.06
C GLN A 34 -2.95 8.30 8.23
N THR A 35 -3.13 7.03 7.87
CA THR A 35 -2.30 6.36 6.86
C THR A 35 -2.57 6.94 5.46
N VAL A 36 -1.76 6.54 4.46
CA VAL A 36 -2.02 6.96 3.07
C VAL A 36 -3.35 6.41 2.58
N ARG A 37 -3.66 5.14 2.86
CA ARG A 37 -4.92 4.51 2.42
C ARG A 37 -6.14 5.14 3.06
N GLU A 38 -6.11 5.36 4.38
CA GLU A 38 -7.20 6.05 5.08
C GLU A 38 -7.50 7.44 4.49
N ARG A 39 -6.47 8.16 4.03
CA ARG A 39 -6.66 9.45 3.33
C ARG A 39 -7.26 9.28 1.94
N LEU A 40 -6.85 8.25 1.20
CA LEU A 40 -7.41 7.95 -0.12
C LEU A 40 -8.89 7.53 -0.01
N ASP A 41 -9.24 6.73 1.00
CA ASP A 41 -10.62 6.29 1.25
C ASP A 41 -11.55 7.47 1.57
N GLN A 42 -11.03 8.56 2.15
CA GLN A 42 -11.79 9.79 2.39
C GLN A 42 -11.88 10.71 1.17
N LEU A 43 -10.93 10.60 0.24
CA LEU A 43 -10.80 11.50 -0.90
C LEU A 43 -11.52 10.97 -2.15
N LEU A 44 -11.56 9.66 -2.32
CA LEU A 44 -12.06 8.99 -3.51
C LEU A 44 -13.44 8.38 -3.26
N ASP A 45 -14.25 8.31 -4.30
CA ASP A 45 -15.49 7.56 -4.26
C ASP A 45 -15.21 6.08 -4.00
N GLU A 46 -16.11 5.43 -3.27
CA GLU A 46 -15.97 4.01 -2.93
C GLU A 46 -15.74 3.15 -4.18
N ALA A 47 -14.82 2.19 -4.08
CA ALA A 47 -14.45 1.26 -5.14
C ALA A 47 -13.89 1.89 -6.44
N THR A 48 -13.47 3.16 -6.42
CA THR A 48 -12.83 3.80 -7.61
C THR A 48 -11.30 3.76 -7.61
N LEU A 49 -10.68 3.50 -6.46
CA LEU A 49 -9.22 3.42 -6.35
C LEU A 49 -8.67 2.22 -7.14
N ASN A 50 -7.86 2.50 -8.15
CA ASN A 50 -7.07 1.51 -8.86
C ASN A 50 -5.57 1.72 -8.54
N GLU A 51 -5.04 0.97 -7.58
CA GLU A 51 -3.64 1.07 -7.17
C GLU A 51 -2.70 0.51 -8.26
N LEU A 52 -1.82 1.37 -8.78
CA LEU A 52 -0.73 0.93 -9.67
C LEU A 52 0.45 0.43 -8.84
N GLU A 53 1.05 -0.67 -9.32
CA GLU A 53 2.30 -1.21 -8.80
C GLU A 53 2.34 -1.51 -7.28
N PRO A 54 1.32 -2.18 -6.70
CA PRO A 54 1.22 -2.41 -5.25
C PRO A 54 2.29 -3.35 -4.67
N PHE A 55 3.14 -3.94 -5.51
CA PHE A 55 4.18 -4.90 -5.13
C PHE A 55 5.61 -4.42 -5.41
N VAL A 56 5.80 -3.14 -5.75
CA VAL A 56 7.15 -2.61 -6.04
C VAL A 56 8.00 -2.59 -4.77
N ALA A 57 9.13 -3.28 -4.83
CA ALA A 57 10.15 -3.24 -3.81
C ALA A 57 11.32 -2.36 -4.25
N ALA A 58 11.99 -1.71 -3.29
CA ALA A 58 13.23 -1.01 -3.56
C ALA A 58 14.23 -2.00 -4.16
N ARG A 59 14.85 -1.63 -5.29
CA ARG A 59 15.96 -2.39 -5.85
C ARG A 59 17.14 -2.23 -4.89
N ALA A 60 17.75 -3.35 -4.50
CA ALA A 60 18.92 -3.33 -3.64
C ALA A 60 20.13 -2.86 -4.44
N ASP A 61 20.26 -1.54 -4.60
CA ASP A 61 21.53 -0.94 -4.99
C ASP A 61 22.31 -0.79 -3.67
N ALA A 62 23.32 -1.65 -3.50
CA ALA A 62 24.13 -1.88 -2.30
C ALA A 62 24.11 -0.74 -1.26
N MET A 63 23.21 -0.84 -0.29
CA MET A 63 23.36 -0.24 1.02
C MET A 63 23.00 -1.34 2.01
N GLU A 64 24.03 -1.91 2.63
CA GLU A 64 23.91 -2.93 3.65
C GLU A 64 22.95 -2.45 4.74
N ASP A 65 21.81 -3.12 4.84
CA ASP A 65 21.26 -3.61 6.09
C ASP A 65 20.12 -4.56 5.71
N GLY A 66 20.34 -5.85 5.97
CA GLY A 66 19.49 -6.98 5.60
C GLY A 66 18.13 -7.05 6.30
N ALA A 67 17.40 -5.94 6.35
CA ALA A 67 16.02 -5.90 6.80
C ALA A 67 15.07 -6.02 5.60
N ASP A 68 14.19 -7.03 5.63
CA ASP A 68 13.00 -7.17 4.78
C ASP A 68 12.07 -5.98 5.06
N ARG A 69 12.39 -4.82 4.48
CA ARG A 69 11.59 -3.61 4.63
C ARG A 69 10.30 -3.80 3.83
N PRO A 70 9.11 -3.72 4.46
CA PRO A 70 7.87 -3.69 3.71
C PRO A 70 7.93 -2.54 2.70
N THR A 71 7.49 -2.83 1.48
CA THR A 71 7.53 -1.98 0.30
C THR A 71 7.02 -0.59 0.63
N ALA A 72 7.94 0.34 0.89
CA ALA A 72 7.60 1.75 1.05
C ALA A 72 7.59 2.41 -0.33
N SER A 73 6.68 1.99 -1.21
CA SER A 73 6.22 2.84 -2.30
C SER A 73 4.86 3.40 -1.88
N ALA A 74 4.72 4.72 -1.91
CA ALA A 74 3.38 5.30 -1.91
C ALA A 74 2.71 4.82 -3.21
N PRO A 75 1.45 4.33 -3.18
CA PRO A 75 0.76 3.91 -4.39
C PRO A 75 0.75 5.07 -5.39
N ARG A 76 1.25 4.81 -6.60
CA ARG A 76 1.18 5.77 -7.71
C ARG A 76 -0.26 5.70 -8.25
N ALA A 77 -1.18 6.42 -7.63
CA ALA A 77 -2.56 6.49 -8.09
C ALA A 77 -2.76 7.72 -8.99
N TRP A 78 -3.33 7.52 -10.18
CA TRP A 78 -3.96 8.59 -10.97
C TRP A 78 -5.47 8.40 -10.83
N GLY A 79 -6.15 9.40 -10.26
CA GLY A 79 -7.61 9.44 -10.14
C GLY A 79 -8.14 10.66 -10.88
N GLU A 80 -9.18 10.48 -11.68
CA GLU A 80 -9.91 11.61 -12.27
C GLU A 80 -10.68 12.31 -11.16
N SER A 81 -10.46 13.62 -11.02
CA SER A 81 -11.23 14.45 -10.10
C SER A 81 -12.56 14.82 -10.77
N PRO A 82 -13.73 14.46 -10.21
CA PRO A 82 -14.99 15.04 -10.66
C PRO A 82 -15.09 16.46 -10.07
N ARG A 83 -14.39 17.42 -10.69
CA ARG A 83 -14.76 18.83 -10.52
C ARG A 83 -15.84 19.16 -11.54
N SER A 84 -17.08 19.14 -11.06
CA SER A 84 -18.12 19.99 -11.62
C SER A 84 -18.21 21.27 -10.79
N VAL A 85 -18.41 22.37 -11.53
CA VAL A 85 -18.54 23.80 -11.17
C VAL A 85 -17.22 24.56 -11.10
#